data_AF-A0A7J8NJJ3-F1
#
_entry.id   AF-A0A7J8NJJ3-F1
#
_cell.length_a   1.000
_cell.length_b   1.000
_cell.length_c   1.000
_cell.angle_alpha   90.00
_cell.angle_beta   90.00
_cell.angle_gamma   90.00
#
_symmetry.space_group_name_H-M   'P 1'
#
loop_
_entity.id
_entity.type
_entity.pdbx_description
1 polymer ?
#
loop_
_entity_poly.entity_id
_entity_poly.type
_entity_poly.pdbx_seq_one_letter_code
_entity_poly.pdbx_strand_id
1 'polypeptide(L)'
;PSEVELESALRLKTIQYFVTQRPWLDLYGKHVRPVAPFGSASRRSYVDPALIHRSLPDELLFEVFVRMAPYDLGRASCVCRKWRYTIRNPVFWRTACLKAWQLSGLVENYKILQSKYEGSWRKMWLLRPRVRTDGLYVSRNTYIRAGVAEWKITNPVHIVCYFRYLRFFPSGRFLYKNSSQKIKDAAKFMNFRASKADCVFGGHYTLSDNKVEAAVLYPGMRPTVLRIRLRLRGTTAGANNRMDLLSLVTSGVDDNEASGPEEDILGVVEGWQDDETHNPDVPAVSHKRGLTPFVFVPFEEVETSDLNLPVEKMDYYVPG
;
A
#
# COMPACT_ATOMS: atom_id res chain seq x y z
N PRO A 1 -39.28 -56.16 -32.58
CA PRO A 1 -38.97 -54.74 -32.32
C PRO A 1 -39.50 -53.87 -33.47
N SER A 2 -40.67 -53.26 -33.26
CA SER A 2 -41.37 -52.42 -34.24
C SER A 2 -40.55 -51.18 -34.61
N GLU A 3 -40.70 -50.66 -35.83
CA GLU A 3 -40.07 -49.41 -36.34
C GLU A 3 -40.08 -48.25 -35.33
N VAL A 4 -41.10 -48.18 -34.47
CA VAL A 4 -41.26 -47.20 -33.38
C VAL A 4 -40.12 -47.26 -32.34
N GLU A 5 -39.58 -48.44 -32.05
CA GLU A 5 -38.44 -48.60 -31.12
C GLU A 5 -37.13 -48.11 -31.76
N LEU A 6 -36.99 -48.27 -33.08
CA LEU A 6 -35.81 -47.81 -33.84
C LEU A 6 -35.81 -46.29 -33.98
N GLU A 7 -36.97 -45.68 -34.20
CA GLU A 7 -37.14 -44.22 -34.25
C GLU A 7 -36.89 -43.56 -32.89
N SER A 8 -37.31 -44.22 -31.80
CA SER A 8 -37.06 -43.78 -30.42
C SER A 8 -35.56 -43.85 -30.08
N ALA A 9 -34.86 -44.90 -30.53
CA ALA A 9 -33.41 -45.04 -30.37
C ALA A 9 -32.61 -44.04 -31.23
N LEU A 10 -33.12 -43.65 -32.40
CA LEU A 10 -32.52 -42.63 -33.27
C LEU A 10 -32.72 -41.21 -32.73
N ARG A 11 -33.86 -40.91 -32.08
CA ARG A 11 -34.08 -39.62 -31.40
C ARG A 11 -33.17 -39.43 -30.16
N LEU A 12 -32.77 -40.53 -29.50
CA LEU A 12 -31.81 -40.50 -28.39
C LEU A 12 -30.37 -40.18 -28.84
N LYS A 13 -30.05 -40.28 -30.14
CA LYS A 13 -28.72 -39.95 -30.69
C LYS A 13 -28.48 -38.47 -30.94
N THR A 14 -29.50 -37.63 -30.79
CA THR A 14 -29.37 -36.17 -30.92
C THR A 14 -29.62 -35.48 -29.60
N ILE A 15 -29.19 -36.09 -28.49
CA ILE A 15 -28.80 -35.28 -27.34
C ILE A 15 -27.47 -34.65 -27.76
N GLN A 16 -27.56 -33.50 -28.45
CA GLN A 16 -26.50 -32.52 -28.40
C GLN A 16 -26.37 -32.20 -26.91
N TYR A 17 -25.47 -32.93 -26.24
CA TYR A 17 -24.91 -32.44 -25.00
C TYR A 17 -24.54 -31.01 -25.31
N PHE A 18 -25.05 -30.07 -24.53
CA PHE A 18 -24.42 -28.78 -24.42
C PHE A 18 -23.01 -29.07 -23.92
N VAL A 19 -22.12 -29.45 -24.84
CA VAL A 19 -20.69 -29.39 -24.66
C VAL A 19 -20.48 -27.90 -24.60
N THR A 20 -20.66 -27.35 -23.39
CA THR A 20 -20.08 -26.07 -23.05
C THR A 20 -18.64 -26.21 -23.53
N GLN A 21 -18.27 -25.51 -24.61
CA GLN A 21 -16.89 -25.47 -25.07
C GLN A 21 -16.13 -24.86 -23.91
N ARG A 22 -15.68 -25.72 -23.00
CA ARG A 22 -15.00 -25.32 -21.79
C ARG A 22 -13.58 -25.10 -22.26
N PRO A 23 -13.15 -23.84 -22.38
CA PRO A 23 -11.94 -23.55 -23.14
C PRO A 23 -10.69 -24.28 -22.59
N TRP A 24 -10.71 -24.65 -21.30
CA TRP A 24 -9.64 -25.42 -20.67
C TRP A 24 -9.57 -26.90 -21.07
N LEU A 25 -10.64 -27.51 -21.56
CA LEU A 25 -10.60 -28.88 -22.09
C LEU A 25 -9.77 -28.94 -23.38
N ASP A 26 -9.73 -27.86 -24.17
CA ASP A 26 -8.90 -27.76 -25.38
C ASP A 26 -7.40 -27.65 -25.09
N LEU A 27 -7.02 -27.50 -23.80
CA LEU A 27 -5.65 -27.48 -23.32
C LEU A 27 -5.18 -28.85 -22.81
N TYR A 28 -6.08 -29.83 -22.62
CA TYR A 28 -5.71 -31.17 -22.18
C TYR A 28 -4.81 -31.84 -23.23
N GLY A 29 -3.66 -32.38 -22.78
CA GLY A 29 -2.68 -33.06 -23.65
C GLY A 29 -1.89 -32.13 -24.59
N LYS A 30 -2.09 -30.80 -24.55
CA LYS A 30 -1.30 -29.84 -25.33
C LYS A 30 -0.10 -29.34 -24.52
N HIS A 31 1.10 -29.74 -24.93
CA HIS A 31 2.34 -29.13 -24.44
C HIS A 31 2.47 -27.68 -24.95
N VAL A 32 2.16 -26.72 -24.09
CA VAL A 32 2.34 -25.29 -24.37
C VAL A 32 3.83 -24.97 -24.42
N ARG A 33 4.34 -24.65 -25.62
CA ARG A 33 5.72 -24.18 -25.78
C ARG A 33 5.85 -22.76 -25.20
N PRO A 34 6.99 -22.40 -24.58
CA PRO A 34 7.18 -21.06 -24.07
C PRO A 34 7.07 -20.01 -25.19
N VAL A 35 6.20 -19.02 -25.00
CA VAL A 35 5.98 -17.89 -25.92
C VAL A 35 7.30 -17.19 -26.24
N ALA A 36 7.61 -17.04 -27.53
CA ALA A 36 8.74 -16.21 -27.97
C ALA A 36 8.41 -14.72 -27.75
N PRO A 37 9.36 -13.87 -27.32
CA PRO A 37 9.07 -12.55 -26.75
C PRO A 37 8.48 -11.55 -27.74
N PHE A 38 8.77 -11.73 -29.02
CA PHE A 38 8.26 -10.96 -30.14
C PHE A 38 8.16 -11.93 -31.30
N GLY A 39 7.18 -11.73 -32.18
CA GLY A 39 6.96 -12.55 -33.36
C GLY A 39 8.31 -12.83 -34.03
N SER A 40 8.72 -14.09 -34.02
CA SER A 40 9.81 -14.52 -34.89
C SER A 40 9.41 -14.05 -36.28
N ALA A 41 10.31 -13.39 -37.01
CA ALA A 41 10.14 -13.11 -38.44
C ALA A 41 10.06 -14.40 -39.29
N SER A 42 9.73 -15.54 -38.67
CA SER A 42 9.37 -16.77 -39.33
C SER A 42 8.07 -16.55 -40.10
N ARG A 43 8.06 -16.98 -41.37
CA ARG A 43 6.91 -16.94 -42.28
C ARG A 43 5.69 -17.78 -41.83
N ARG A 44 5.66 -18.29 -40.60
CA ARG A 44 4.56 -19.11 -40.07
C ARG A 44 3.65 -18.25 -39.21
N SER A 45 2.34 -18.37 -39.46
CA SER A 45 1.30 -17.82 -38.58
C SER A 45 1.54 -18.28 -37.14
N TYR A 46 1.87 -17.33 -36.26
CA TYR A 46 2.01 -17.59 -34.84
C TYR A 46 0.61 -17.58 -34.21
N VAL A 47 0.12 -18.76 -33.82
CA VAL A 47 -1.15 -18.90 -33.09
C VAL A 47 -0.84 -18.90 -31.60
N ASP A 48 -1.29 -17.88 -30.87
CA ASP A 48 -1.07 -17.79 -29.44
C ASP A 48 -1.79 -18.94 -28.71
N PRO A 49 -1.09 -19.76 -27.91
CA PRO A 49 -1.71 -20.90 -27.23
C PRO A 49 -2.70 -20.48 -26.13
N ALA A 50 -2.61 -19.28 -25.58
CA ALA A 50 -3.49 -18.85 -24.51
C ALA A 50 -4.79 -18.25 -25.08
N LEU A 51 -5.91 -18.77 -24.60
CA LEU A 51 -7.26 -18.38 -25.04
C LEU A 51 -7.51 -16.89 -24.92
N ILE A 52 -7.07 -16.28 -23.82
CA ILE A 52 -7.22 -14.84 -23.60
C ILE A 52 -6.57 -14.02 -24.71
N HIS A 53 -5.45 -14.47 -25.27
CA HIS A 53 -4.75 -13.79 -26.35
C HIS A 53 -5.33 -14.08 -27.74
N ARG A 54 -6.17 -15.11 -27.87
CA ARG A 54 -6.95 -15.36 -29.09
C ARG A 54 -8.26 -14.58 -29.08
N SER A 55 -8.88 -14.46 -27.90
CA SER A 55 -10.17 -13.80 -27.71
C SER A 55 -10.04 -12.28 -27.54
N LEU A 56 -8.90 -11.79 -27.04
CA LEU A 56 -8.65 -10.37 -26.80
C LEU A 56 -7.46 -9.90 -27.64
N PRO A 57 -7.68 -9.03 -28.64
CA PRO A 57 -6.61 -8.36 -29.38
C PRO A 57 -5.64 -7.61 -28.46
N ASP A 58 -4.41 -7.44 -28.92
CA ASP A 58 -3.34 -6.82 -28.11
C ASP A 58 -3.64 -5.34 -27.81
N GLU A 59 -4.38 -4.64 -28.67
CA GLU A 59 -4.82 -3.26 -28.47
C GLU A 59 -5.81 -3.15 -27.30
N LEU A 60 -6.77 -4.09 -27.20
CA LEU A 60 -7.71 -4.11 -26.09
C LEU A 60 -7.02 -4.49 -24.77
N LEU A 61 -6.06 -5.43 -24.83
CA LEU A 61 -5.24 -5.75 -23.67
C LEU A 61 -4.40 -4.55 -23.21
N PHE A 62 -3.88 -3.76 -24.16
CA PHE A 62 -3.17 -2.51 -23.89
C PHE A 62 -4.09 -1.50 -23.20
N GLU A 63 -5.30 -1.30 -23.70
CA GLU A 63 -6.29 -0.41 -23.09
C GLU A 63 -6.67 -0.84 -21.66
N VAL A 64 -6.77 -2.15 -21.39
CA VAL A 64 -6.96 -2.68 -20.04
C VAL A 64 -5.77 -2.30 -19.15
N PHE A 65 -4.54 -2.59 -19.58
CA PHE A 65 -3.34 -2.28 -18.80
C PHE A 65 -3.15 -0.78 -18.53
N VAL A 66 -3.49 0.10 -19.47
CA VAL A 66 -3.41 1.56 -19.25
C VAL A 66 -4.34 2.03 -18.11
N ARG A 67 -5.46 1.33 -17.88
CA ARG A 67 -6.44 1.70 -16.83
C ARG A 67 -6.18 1.04 -15.49
N MET A 68 -5.32 0.02 -15.43
CA MET A 68 -4.99 -0.70 -14.20
C MET A 68 -4.15 0.15 -13.24
N ALA A 69 -4.29 -0.12 -11.94
CA ALA A 69 -3.40 0.48 -10.96
C ALA A 69 -1.96 -0.06 -11.14
N PRO A 70 -0.92 0.71 -10.82
CA PRO A 70 0.48 0.28 -10.98
C PRO A 70 0.84 -0.99 -10.20
N TYR A 71 0.17 -1.31 -9.08
CA TYR A 71 0.37 -2.57 -8.38
C TYR A 71 -0.32 -3.74 -9.07
N ASP A 72 -1.48 -3.52 -9.68
CA ASP A 72 -2.16 -4.53 -10.51
C ASP A 72 -1.37 -4.83 -11.77
N LEU A 73 -0.71 -3.83 -12.36
CA LEU A 73 0.28 -4.04 -13.42
C LEU A 73 1.44 -4.92 -12.95
N GLY A 74 1.89 -4.72 -11.71
CA GLY A 74 2.84 -5.62 -11.06
C GLY A 74 2.32 -7.06 -10.99
N ARG A 75 1.10 -7.26 -10.47
CA ARG A 75 0.43 -8.58 -10.38
C ARG A 75 0.24 -9.22 -11.76
N ALA A 76 -0.22 -8.45 -12.74
CA ALA A 76 -0.39 -8.87 -14.13
C ALA A 76 0.94 -9.31 -14.76
N SER A 77 2.05 -8.65 -14.44
CA SER A 77 3.38 -9.05 -14.92
C SER A 77 3.83 -10.43 -14.43
N CYS A 78 3.19 -10.97 -13.39
CA CYS A 78 3.45 -12.32 -12.87
C CYS A 78 2.59 -13.42 -13.51
N VAL A 79 1.57 -13.07 -14.33
CA VAL A 79 0.63 -14.04 -14.92
C VAL A 79 1.29 -14.85 -16.04
N CYS A 80 1.92 -14.19 -17.00
CA CYS A 80 2.59 -14.86 -18.12
C CYS A 80 3.76 -14.02 -18.68
N ARG A 81 4.61 -14.64 -19.50
CA ARG A 81 5.74 -13.96 -20.15
C ARG A 81 5.30 -12.80 -21.04
N LYS A 82 4.24 -12.98 -21.85
CA LYS A 82 3.72 -11.94 -22.74
C LYS A 82 3.35 -10.68 -21.94
N TRP A 83 2.53 -10.82 -20.89
CA TRP A 83 2.14 -9.71 -20.02
C TRP A 83 3.35 -9.07 -19.33
N ARG A 84 4.29 -9.87 -18.84
CA ARG A 84 5.53 -9.38 -18.23
C ARG A 84 6.34 -8.48 -19.17
N TYR A 85 6.44 -8.83 -20.45
CA TYR A 85 7.16 -8.03 -21.44
C TYR A 85 6.36 -6.82 -21.89
N THR A 86 5.06 -6.97 -22.13
CA THR A 86 4.17 -5.86 -22.50
C THR A 86 4.21 -4.77 -21.44
N ILE A 87 4.01 -5.10 -20.17
CA ILE A 87 3.97 -4.14 -19.05
C ILE A 87 5.31 -3.42 -18.80
N ARG A 88 6.42 -3.91 -19.36
CA ARG A 88 7.69 -3.17 -19.33
C ARG A 88 7.65 -1.89 -20.16
N ASN A 89 6.70 -1.74 -21.08
CA ASN A 89 6.51 -0.52 -21.84
C ASN A 89 6.31 0.67 -20.88
N PRO A 90 7.15 1.72 -20.95
CA PRO A 90 7.06 2.88 -20.05
C PRO A 90 5.70 3.62 -20.09
N VAL A 91 4.96 3.54 -21.19
CA VAL A 91 3.69 4.28 -21.36
C VAL A 91 2.68 3.96 -20.25
N PHE A 92 2.61 2.70 -19.80
CA PHE A 92 1.70 2.28 -18.73
C PHE A 92 1.98 2.95 -17.37
N TRP A 93 3.21 3.44 -17.17
CA TRP A 93 3.65 4.00 -15.90
C TRP A 93 3.52 5.52 -15.84
N ARG A 94 3.30 6.20 -16.97
CA ARG A 94 3.21 7.66 -17.06
C ARG A 94 2.15 8.23 -16.13
N THR A 95 0.92 7.75 -16.23
CA THR A 95 -0.21 8.24 -15.42
C THR A 95 0.02 7.99 -13.94
N ALA A 96 0.59 6.83 -13.59
CA ALA A 96 0.95 6.50 -12.22
C ALA A 96 1.97 7.49 -11.66
N CYS A 97 3.05 7.77 -12.42
CA CYS A 97 4.07 8.74 -12.03
C CYS A 97 3.50 10.13 -11.82
N LEU A 98 2.71 10.65 -12.77
CA LEU A 98 2.13 11.98 -12.66
C LEU A 98 1.20 12.12 -11.45
N LYS A 99 0.44 11.06 -11.11
CA LYS A 99 -0.40 11.04 -9.91
C LYS A 99 0.42 10.95 -8.61
N ALA A 100 1.45 10.12 -8.57
CA ALA A 100 2.25 9.92 -7.36
C ALA A 100 3.07 11.16 -6.95
N TRP A 101 3.54 11.94 -7.92
CA TRP A 101 4.34 13.15 -7.69
C TRP A 101 3.63 14.42 -8.14
N GLN A 102 2.31 14.47 -7.99
CA GLN A 102 1.51 15.63 -8.40
C GLN A 102 1.96 16.93 -7.70
N LEU A 103 2.43 16.84 -6.45
CA LEU A 103 2.90 17.99 -5.67
C LEU A 103 4.14 18.67 -6.26
N SER A 104 4.99 17.93 -6.98
CA SER A 104 6.14 18.53 -7.68
C SER A 104 5.72 19.30 -8.94
N GLY A 105 4.51 19.08 -9.45
CA GLY A 105 4.03 19.68 -10.69
C GLY A 105 4.51 18.96 -11.96
N LEU A 106 3.83 19.23 -13.07
CA LEU A 106 4.05 18.55 -14.35
C LEU A 106 5.45 18.81 -14.91
N VAL A 107 5.85 20.09 -14.99
CA VAL A 107 7.10 20.52 -15.63
C VAL A 107 8.31 19.92 -14.91
N GLU A 108 8.33 19.98 -13.58
CA GLU A 108 9.42 19.45 -12.78
C GLU A 108 9.52 17.93 -12.89
N ASN A 109 8.39 17.23 -12.93
CA ASN A 109 8.38 15.78 -13.15
C ASN A 109 9.01 15.39 -14.50
N TYR A 110 8.78 16.14 -15.58
CA TYR A 110 9.44 15.88 -16.86
C TYR A 110 10.95 16.18 -16.81
N LYS A 111 11.36 17.26 -16.15
CA LYS A 111 12.79 17.57 -15.97
C LYS A 111 13.50 16.45 -15.20
N ILE A 112 12.91 15.97 -14.11
CA ILE A 112 13.44 14.86 -13.31
C ILE A 112 13.47 13.56 -14.12
N LEU A 113 12.40 13.27 -14.88
CA LEU A 113 12.31 12.11 -15.75
C LEU A 113 13.48 12.06 -16.74
N GLN A 114 13.76 13.18 -17.42
CA GLN A 114 14.84 13.25 -18.41
C GLN A 114 16.22 13.20 -17.75
N SER A 115 16.45 14.00 -16.71
CA SER A 115 17.76 14.14 -16.08
C SER A 115 18.19 12.93 -15.24
N LYS A 116 17.28 12.28 -14.50
CA LYS A 116 17.62 11.19 -13.56
C LYS A 116 17.20 9.80 -14.05
N TYR A 117 16.29 9.71 -15.01
CA TYR A 117 15.65 8.44 -15.39
C TYR A 117 15.65 8.15 -16.90
N GLU A 118 16.47 8.86 -17.69
CA GLU A 118 16.68 8.62 -19.13
C GLU A 118 15.36 8.62 -19.93
N GLY A 119 14.38 9.44 -19.53
CA GLY A 119 13.08 9.49 -20.21
C GLY A 119 12.14 8.29 -19.91
N SER A 120 12.53 7.35 -19.05
CA SER A 120 11.76 6.12 -18.79
C SER A 120 10.84 6.24 -17.57
N TRP A 121 9.53 6.37 -17.81
CA TRP A 121 8.51 6.43 -16.76
C TRP A 121 8.54 5.21 -15.84
N ARG A 122 8.79 4.01 -16.38
CA ARG A 122 8.90 2.79 -15.58
C ARG A 122 10.11 2.84 -14.65
N LYS A 123 11.27 3.31 -15.14
CA LYS A 123 12.48 3.46 -14.33
C LYS A 123 12.24 4.43 -13.18
N MET A 124 11.61 5.57 -13.49
CA MET A 124 11.18 6.56 -12.50
C MET A 124 10.23 5.95 -11.45
N TRP A 125 9.21 5.19 -11.87
CA TRP A 125 8.27 4.54 -10.95
C TRP A 125 8.95 3.59 -9.94
N LEU A 126 9.94 2.82 -10.42
CA LEU A 126 10.62 1.82 -9.61
C LEU A 126 11.69 2.41 -8.68
N LEU A 127 12.34 3.49 -9.09
CA LEU A 127 13.51 4.02 -8.39
C LEU A 127 13.23 5.30 -7.59
N ARG A 128 12.26 6.12 -7.99
CA ARG A 128 11.92 7.35 -7.27
C ARG A 128 11.09 6.99 -6.02
N PRO A 129 11.49 7.43 -4.82
CA PRO A 129 10.71 7.22 -3.62
C PRO A 129 9.34 7.90 -3.72
N ARG A 130 8.31 7.24 -3.18
CA ARG A 130 6.94 7.79 -3.11
C ARG A 130 6.19 7.23 -1.91
N VAL A 131 5.41 8.08 -1.27
CA VAL A 131 4.46 7.62 -0.25
C VAL A 131 3.24 6.99 -0.94
N ARG A 132 2.79 5.85 -0.42
CA ARG A 132 1.58 5.18 -0.90
C ARG A 132 0.34 5.76 -0.23
N THR A 133 -0.72 5.95 -1.01
CA THR A 133 -1.99 6.54 -0.57
C THR A 133 -3.18 5.57 -0.69
N ASP A 134 -2.93 4.37 -1.22
CA ASP A 134 -3.88 3.29 -1.48
C ASP A 134 -4.09 2.34 -0.28
N GLY A 135 -3.73 2.77 0.93
CA GLY A 135 -3.76 1.92 2.12
C GLY A 135 -3.26 2.63 3.37
N LEU A 136 -2.81 1.83 4.35
CA LEU A 136 -2.33 2.28 5.64
C LEU A 136 -0.90 1.82 5.87
N TYR A 137 -0.08 2.69 6.43
CA TYR A 137 1.18 2.29 7.06
C TYR A 137 0.89 1.95 8.52
N VAL A 138 1.27 0.76 8.95
CA VAL A 138 0.94 0.20 10.27
C VAL A 138 2.19 -0.26 10.99
N SER A 139 2.39 0.25 12.19
CA SER A 139 3.46 -0.17 13.11
C SER A 139 2.82 -0.90 14.28
N ARG A 140 3.06 -2.22 14.39
CA ARG A 140 2.56 -3.07 15.47
C ARG A 140 3.60 -3.13 16.57
N ASN A 141 3.24 -2.68 17.76
CA ASN A 141 4.12 -2.59 18.91
C ASN A 141 3.57 -3.43 20.04
N THR A 142 4.41 -4.31 20.58
CA THR A 142 4.11 -5.12 21.75
C THR A 142 5.05 -4.78 22.89
N TYR A 143 4.53 -4.72 24.10
CA TYR A 143 5.34 -4.54 25.31
C TYR A 143 4.77 -5.33 26.46
N ILE A 144 5.64 -5.60 27.43
CA ILE A 144 5.30 -6.34 28.63
C ILE A 144 4.95 -5.37 29.75
N ARG A 145 3.76 -5.52 30.34
CA ARG A 145 3.31 -4.76 31.51
C ARG A 145 3.17 -5.71 32.70
N ALA A 146 3.80 -5.36 33.83
CA ALA A 146 3.59 -6.08 35.07
C ALA A 146 2.13 -5.92 35.54
N GLY A 147 1.48 -7.03 35.88
CA GLY A 147 0.16 -7.05 36.49
C GLY A 147 0.23 -6.77 38.00
N VAL A 148 -0.92 -6.62 38.63
CA VAL A 148 -1.02 -6.47 40.08
C VAL A 148 -0.83 -7.84 40.72
N ALA A 149 0.22 -7.99 41.53
CA ALA A 149 0.44 -9.22 42.28
C ALA A 149 -0.43 -9.20 43.55
N GLU A 150 -1.50 -9.98 43.57
CA GLU A 150 -2.35 -10.15 44.77
C GLU A 150 -1.70 -11.07 45.82
N TRP A 151 -0.77 -11.95 45.42
CA TRP A 151 -0.09 -12.91 46.30
C TRP A 151 1.41 -13.03 45.97
N LYS A 152 2.25 -13.34 46.97
CA LYS A 152 3.73 -13.45 46.86
C LYS A 152 4.24 -14.61 45.97
N ILE A 153 3.36 -15.41 45.38
CA ILE A 153 3.72 -16.68 44.71
C ILE A 153 3.88 -16.51 43.19
N THR A 154 3.18 -15.56 42.55
CA THR A 154 3.26 -15.35 41.09
C THR A 154 3.18 -13.86 40.74
N ASN A 155 4.10 -13.39 39.90
CA ASN A 155 4.04 -12.05 39.31
C ASN A 155 3.30 -12.14 37.96
N PRO A 156 2.02 -11.73 37.86
CA PRO A 156 1.30 -11.77 36.59
C PRO A 156 1.90 -10.75 35.61
N VAL A 157 1.86 -11.09 34.32
CA VAL A 157 2.42 -10.28 33.25
C VAL A 157 1.42 -10.21 32.10
N HIS A 158 1.20 -9.01 31.57
CA HIS A 158 0.33 -8.77 30.43
C HIS A 158 1.16 -8.35 29.22
N ILE A 159 0.98 -9.04 28.10
CA ILE A 159 1.51 -8.60 26.81
C ILE A 159 0.49 -7.64 26.20
N VAL A 160 0.86 -6.36 26.13
CA VAL A 160 0.01 -5.31 25.55
C VAL A 160 0.42 -5.10 24.10
N CYS A 161 -0.55 -5.17 23.20
CA CYS A 161 -0.37 -4.87 21.78
C CYS A 161 -1.11 -3.59 21.42
N TYR A 162 -0.42 -2.69 20.73
CA TYR A 162 -1.00 -1.49 20.17
C TYR A 162 -0.39 -1.21 18.79
N PHE A 163 -1.07 -0.36 18.04
CA PHE A 163 -0.73 -0.02 16.68
C PHE A 163 -0.66 1.48 16.51
N ARG A 164 0.31 1.93 15.71
CA ARG A 164 0.32 3.27 15.14
C ARG A 164 -0.07 3.16 13.67
N TYR A 165 -1.05 3.96 13.27
CA TYR A 165 -1.57 4.02 11.91
C TYR A 165 -1.24 5.36 11.29
N LEU A 166 -0.74 5.32 10.06
CA LEU A 166 -0.53 6.48 9.21
C LEU A 166 -1.29 6.27 7.90
N ARG A 167 -2.10 7.25 7.50
CA ARG A 167 -2.71 7.32 6.17
C ARG A 167 -2.27 8.61 5.49
N PHE A 168 -1.75 8.51 4.28
CA PHE A 168 -1.33 9.65 3.50
C PHE A 168 -2.31 9.93 2.36
N PHE A 169 -2.45 11.20 1.99
CA PHE A 169 -3.26 11.64 0.87
C PHE A 169 -2.41 12.37 -0.18
N PRO A 170 -2.80 12.31 -1.47
CA PRO A 170 -2.08 13.00 -2.53
C PRO A 170 -1.96 14.53 -2.35
N SER A 171 -2.83 15.13 -1.53
CA SER A 171 -2.79 16.57 -1.22
C SER A 171 -1.64 17.00 -0.32
N GLY A 172 -0.88 16.06 0.27
CA GLY A 172 0.09 16.36 1.32
C GLY A 172 -0.49 16.27 2.73
N ARG A 173 -1.79 16.00 2.87
CA ARG A 173 -2.43 15.73 4.16
C ARG A 173 -2.15 14.29 4.62
N PHE A 174 -2.05 14.07 5.91
CA PHE A 174 -2.01 12.72 6.49
C PHE A 174 -2.92 12.61 7.72
N LEU A 175 -3.18 11.37 8.14
CA LEU A 175 -3.87 11.03 9.38
C LEU A 175 -2.98 10.13 10.22
N TYR A 176 -3.07 10.35 11.52
CA TYR A 176 -2.39 9.58 12.55
C TYR A 176 -3.40 9.06 13.58
N LYS A 177 -3.26 7.79 13.95
CA LYS A 177 -4.03 7.16 15.04
C LYS A 177 -3.13 6.23 15.83
N ASN A 178 -3.18 6.32 17.15
CA ASN A 178 -2.59 5.34 18.05
C ASN A 178 -3.72 4.55 18.74
N SER A 179 -3.75 3.23 18.60
CA SER A 179 -4.88 2.43 19.10
C SER A 179 -4.51 0.97 19.34
N SER A 180 -5.23 0.31 20.25
CA SER A 180 -5.20 -1.15 20.42
C SER A 180 -6.12 -1.90 19.45
N GLN A 181 -6.96 -1.19 18.71
CA GLN A 181 -7.84 -1.78 17.69
C GLN A 181 -7.01 -2.39 16.57
N LYS A 182 -7.51 -3.49 15.98
CA LYS A 182 -6.88 -4.15 14.83
C LYS A 182 -7.03 -3.31 13.56
N ILE A 183 -6.22 -3.58 12.54
CA ILE A 183 -6.21 -2.78 11.30
C ILE A 183 -7.58 -2.76 10.62
N LYS A 184 -8.31 -3.88 10.60
CA LYS A 184 -9.67 -3.95 10.01
C LYS A 184 -10.70 -3.01 10.66
N ASP A 185 -10.54 -2.73 11.94
CA ASP A 185 -11.44 -1.84 12.67
C ASP A 185 -10.95 -0.40 12.59
N ALA A 186 -9.65 -0.17 12.73
CA ALA A 186 -9.06 1.16 12.60
C ALA A 186 -9.26 1.77 11.21
N ALA A 187 -9.20 0.97 10.14
CA ALA A 187 -9.34 1.43 8.77
C ALA A 187 -10.66 2.16 8.48
N LYS A 188 -11.73 1.81 9.20
CA LYS A 188 -13.06 2.44 9.08
C LYS A 188 -13.02 3.93 9.42
N PHE A 189 -12.17 4.32 10.38
CA PHE A 189 -12.06 5.70 10.88
C PHE A 189 -10.94 6.50 10.19
N MET A 190 -9.97 5.82 9.58
CA MET A 190 -8.84 6.45 8.90
C MET A 190 -9.25 6.98 7.52
N ASN A 191 -10.26 7.84 7.41
CA ASN A 191 -10.78 8.35 6.13
C ASN A 191 -10.92 9.89 6.12
N PHE A 192 -11.41 10.49 5.01
CA PHE A 192 -11.52 11.95 4.90
C PHE A 192 -12.42 12.61 5.95
N ARG A 193 -13.38 11.87 6.51
CA ARG A 193 -14.29 12.27 7.60
C ARG A 193 -13.74 11.91 8.98
N ALA A 194 -12.46 11.59 9.08
CA ALA A 194 -11.81 11.29 10.36
C ALA A 194 -12.04 12.42 11.36
N SER A 195 -12.29 12.04 12.61
CA SER A 195 -12.57 12.97 13.70
C SER A 195 -11.67 12.69 14.90
N LYS A 196 -11.39 13.76 15.66
CA LYS A 196 -10.71 13.67 16.96
C LYS A 196 -11.49 12.81 17.96
N ALA A 197 -12.82 12.75 17.83
CA ALA A 197 -13.68 11.87 18.64
C ALA A 197 -13.33 10.38 18.46
N ASP A 198 -12.85 9.99 17.28
CA ASP A 198 -12.35 8.64 16.99
C ASP A 198 -10.85 8.48 17.31
N CYS A 199 -10.25 9.44 18.02
CA CYS A 199 -8.80 9.53 18.27
C CYS A 199 -7.96 9.52 16.98
N VAL A 200 -8.48 10.10 15.90
CA VAL A 200 -7.75 10.30 14.65
C VAL A 200 -7.38 11.76 14.52
N PHE A 201 -6.10 12.02 14.29
CA PHE A 201 -5.55 13.37 14.22
C PHE A 201 -4.98 13.61 12.82
N GLY A 202 -5.23 14.80 12.27
CA GLY A 202 -4.75 15.20 10.96
C GLY A 202 -3.52 16.09 11.05
N GLY A 203 -2.83 16.22 9.92
CA GLY A 203 -1.75 17.19 9.72
C GLY A 203 -1.25 17.15 8.28
N HIS A 204 -0.13 17.82 8.02
CA HIS A 204 0.58 17.75 6.74
C HIS A 204 1.86 16.94 6.84
N TYR A 205 2.29 16.41 5.70
CA TYR A 205 3.57 15.74 5.54
C TYR A 205 4.32 16.30 4.34
N THR A 206 5.65 16.27 4.43
CA THR A 206 6.56 16.52 3.32
C THR A 206 7.34 15.24 3.02
N LEU A 207 7.76 15.08 1.76
CA LEU A 207 8.65 14.01 1.33
C LEU A 207 9.85 14.64 0.62
N SER A 208 11.02 14.54 1.25
CA SER A 208 12.29 15.01 0.73
C SER A 208 13.22 13.82 0.53
N ASP A 209 13.56 13.53 -0.73
CA ASP A 209 14.22 12.31 -1.17
C ASP A 209 13.48 11.04 -0.70
N ASN A 210 13.91 10.45 0.41
CA ASN A 210 13.29 9.29 1.05
C ASN A 210 12.89 9.55 2.52
N LYS A 211 12.98 10.80 2.99
CA LYS A 211 12.60 11.19 4.34
C LYS A 211 11.21 11.79 4.32
N VAL A 212 10.35 11.29 5.20
CA VAL A 212 9.01 11.85 5.41
C VAL A 212 9.03 12.57 6.74
N GLU A 213 8.61 13.83 6.73
CA GLU A 213 8.44 14.62 7.94
C GLU A 213 6.97 14.97 8.08
N ALA A 214 6.45 14.83 9.29
CA ALA A 214 5.05 15.03 9.57
C ALA A 214 4.86 15.53 11.00
N ALA A 215 3.83 16.34 11.21
CA ALA A 215 3.51 16.92 12.51
C ALA A 215 2.02 16.81 12.81
N VAL A 216 1.67 16.55 14.06
CA VAL A 216 0.29 16.43 14.54
C VAL A 216 0.12 17.30 15.79
N LEU A 217 -0.87 18.18 15.78
CA LEU A 217 -1.25 18.98 16.94
C LEU A 217 -2.25 18.22 17.82
N TYR A 218 -1.94 18.07 19.10
CA TYR A 218 -2.89 17.65 20.13
C TYR A 218 -3.42 18.90 20.85
N PRO A 219 -4.70 19.25 20.63
CA PRO A 219 -5.31 20.39 21.31
C PRO A 219 -5.58 20.05 22.78
N GLY A 220 -5.63 21.07 23.63
CA GLY A 220 -5.96 20.94 25.05
C GLY A 220 -5.54 22.18 25.83
N MET A 221 -5.60 22.11 27.16
CA MET A 221 -5.14 23.22 28.03
C MET A 221 -3.63 23.48 27.93
N ARG A 222 -2.86 22.49 27.45
CA ARG A 222 -1.44 22.59 27.15
C ARG A 222 -1.23 21.92 25.79
N PRO A 223 -1.27 22.68 24.69
CA PRO A 223 -1.16 22.08 23.36
C PRO A 223 0.22 21.44 23.18
N THR A 224 0.23 20.28 22.54
CA THR A 224 1.47 19.56 22.24
C THR A 224 1.51 19.16 20.79
N VAL A 225 2.70 19.15 20.22
CA VAL A 225 2.93 18.67 18.85
C VAL A 225 3.70 17.37 18.88
N LEU A 226 3.22 16.39 18.11
CA LEU A 226 3.95 15.17 17.82
C LEU A 226 4.63 15.32 16.45
N ARG A 227 5.95 15.38 16.48
CA ARG A 227 6.82 15.43 15.31
C ARG A 227 7.27 14.01 14.98
N ILE A 228 7.07 13.61 13.74
CA ILE A 228 7.35 12.27 13.23
C ILE A 228 8.31 12.41 12.06
N ARG A 229 9.51 11.87 12.20
CA ARG A 229 10.49 11.75 11.09
C ARG A 229 10.61 10.30 10.71
N LEU A 230 10.36 10.01 9.43
CA LEU A 230 10.39 8.67 8.89
C LEU A 230 11.37 8.53 7.72
N ARG A 231 11.88 7.32 7.50
CA ARG A 231 12.62 6.95 6.30
C ARG A 231 11.85 5.93 5.48
N LEU A 232 11.42 6.33 4.30
CA LEU A 232 10.76 5.45 3.34
C LEU A 232 11.75 4.43 2.77
N ARG A 233 11.35 3.16 2.79
CA ARG A 233 12.07 2.03 2.18
C ARG A 233 11.09 1.13 1.42
N GLY A 234 11.64 0.20 0.64
CA GLY A 234 10.86 -0.84 -0.02
C GLY A 234 11.52 -2.20 0.14
N THR A 235 10.72 -3.25 0.28
CA THR A 235 11.21 -4.64 0.27
C THR A 235 11.75 -5.05 -1.10
N THR A 236 11.22 -4.43 -2.16
CA THR A 236 11.71 -4.55 -3.53
C THR A 236 11.69 -3.19 -4.22
N ALA A 237 12.37 -3.08 -5.36
CA ALA A 237 12.38 -1.85 -6.16
C ALA A 237 10.95 -1.40 -6.48
N GLY A 238 10.64 -0.16 -6.11
CA GLY A 238 9.32 0.44 -6.33
C GLY A 238 8.25 0.00 -5.35
N ALA A 239 8.53 -0.82 -4.34
CA ALA A 239 7.49 -1.25 -3.39
C ALA A 239 7.06 -0.12 -2.44
N ASN A 240 8.01 0.69 -1.94
CA ASN A 240 7.78 1.80 -1.01
C ASN A 240 6.83 1.44 0.16
N ASN A 241 6.97 0.23 0.68
CA ASN A 241 6.03 -0.42 1.60
C ASN A 241 6.56 -0.49 3.05
N ARG A 242 7.65 0.22 3.36
CA ARG A 242 8.28 0.27 4.68
C ARG A 242 8.59 1.70 5.09
N MET A 243 8.38 2.03 6.36
CA MET A 243 8.85 3.30 6.92
C MET A 243 9.60 3.10 8.24
N ASP A 244 10.88 3.44 8.18
CA ASP A 244 11.81 3.80 9.26
C ASP A 244 11.27 4.79 10.24
N LEU A 245 10.93 4.46 11.49
CA LEU A 245 10.78 5.51 12.48
C LEU A 245 12.18 6.02 12.88
N LEU A 246 12.55 7.21 12.40
CA LEU A 246 13.84 7.83 12.71
C LEU A 246 13.77 8.62 14.02
N SER A 247 12.73 9.44 14.16
CA SER A 247 12.49 10.25 15.34
C SER A 247 10.99 10.38 15.59
N LEU A 248 10.61 10.34 16.87
CA LEU A 248 9.26 10.53 17.34
C LEU A 248 9.36 11.38 18.61
N VAL A 249 8.95 12.64 18.52
CA VAL A 249 9.12 13.62 19.59
C VAL A 249 7.78 14.28 19.89
N THR A 250 7.46 14.40 21.16
CA THR A 250 6.35 15.24 21.63
C THR A 250 6.92 16.48 22.31
N SER A 251 6.56 17.66 21.83
CA SER A 251 7.00 18.94 22.40
C SER A 251 5.79 19.81 22.75
N GLY A 252 5.99 20.75 23.68
CA GLY A 252 5.03 21.81 23.95
C GLY A 252 5.02 22.85 22.84
N VAL A 253 3.85 23.42 22.59
CA VAL A 253 3.61 24.50 21.63
C VAL A 253 2.97 25.67 22.38
N ASP A 254 3.26 26.90 21.97
CA ASP A 254 2.58 28.09 22.50
C ASP A 254 1.11 28.13 22.02
N ASP A 255 0.23 28.72 22.80
CA ASP A 255 -1.19 28.86 22.46
C ASP A 255 -1.40 29.69 21.18
N ASN A 256 -0.53 30.66 20.91
CA ASN A 256 -0.57 31.47 19.70
C ASN A 256 -0.28 30.64 18.44
N GLU A 257 0.73 29.77 18.52
CA GLU A 257 1.13 28.85 17.44
C GLU A 257 0.10 27.72 17.26
N ALA A 258 -0.53 27.26 18.35
CA ALA A 258 -1.57 26.25 18.32
C ALA A 258 -2.93 26.75 17.80
N SER A 259 -3.14 28.07 17.77
CA SER A 259 -4.38 28.71 17.29
C SER A 259 -4.46 28.84 15.77
N GLY A 260 -3.36 28.58 15.06
CA GLY A 260 -3.32 28.57 13.59
C GLY A 260 -4.11 27.40 12.97
N PRO A 261 -4.29 27.39 11.64
CA PRO A 261 -4.86 26.23 10.96
C PRO A 261 -4.03 24.98 11.28
N GLU A 262 -4.66 23.86 11.66
CA GLU A 262 -3.96 22.58 11.93
C GLU A 262 -3.08 22.13 10.76
N GLU A 263 -3.43 22.59 9.57
CA GLU A 263 -2.72 22.33 8.34
C GLU A 263 -1.32 22.95 8.30
N ASP A 264 -1.08 24.03 9.06
CA ASP A 264 0.17 24.79 9.07
C ASP A 264 1.15 24.32 10.16
N ILE A 265 0.75 23.37 11.01
CA ILE A 265 1.58 22.95 12.14
C ILE A 265 2.95 22.40 11.72
N LEU A 266 3.05 21.83 10.50
CA LEU A 266 4.32 21.35 9.98
C LEU A 266 5.28 22.50 9.67
N GLY A 267 4.78 23.64 9.17
CA GLY A 267 5.59 24.84 8.94
C GLY A 267 6.01 25.50 10.25
N VAL A 268 5.13 25.52 11.25
CA VAL A 268 5.45 26.02 12.61
C VAL A 268 6.64 25.29 13.22
N VAL A 269 6.69 23.96 13.09
CA VAL A 269 7.76 23.14 13.67
C VAL A 269 8.94 22.89 12.72
N GLU A 270 8.94 23.54 11.56
CA GLU A 270 10.04 23.41 10.61
C GLU A 270 11.32 23.99 11.24
N GLY A 271 12.42 23.23 11.17
CA GLY A 271 13.69 23.62 11.76
C GLY A 271 13.84 23.38 13.26
N TRP A 272 12.76 23.01 13.97
CA TRP A 272 12.86 22.71 15.40
C TRP A 272 13.79 21.52 15.68
N GLN A 273 14.61 21.66 16.72
CA GLN A 273 15.46 20.58 17.22
C GLN A 273 14.66 19.55 18.03
N ASP A 274 15.17 18.32 18.16
CA ASP A 274 14.44 17.22 18.83
C ASP A 274 14.23 17.47 20.34
N ASP A 275 15.02 18.34 20.95
CA ASP A 275 14.95 18.77 22.36
C ASP A 275 14.21 20.11 22.58
N GLU A 276 13.76 20.74 21.49
CA GLU A 276 13.10 22.05 21.53
C GLU A 276 11.62 21.98 21.94
N THR A 277 11.20 22.94 22.75
CA THR A 277 9.82 23.16 23.18
C THR A 277 9.52 24.65 23.29
N HIS A 278 8.34 25.07 22.83
CA HIS A 278 7.87 26.45 22.92
C HIS A 278 6.87 26.66 24.05
N ASN A 279 6.69 25.64 24.92
CA ASN A 279 5.96 25.77 26.18
C ASN A 279 6.88 25.34 27.32
N PRO A 280 7.24 26.24 28.25
CA PRO A 280 8.19 25.94 29.33
C PRO A 280 7.66 24.89 30.31
N ASP A 281 6.34 24.72 30.41
CA ASP A 281 5.71 23.73 31.29
C ASP A 281 5.63 22.33 30.66
N VAL A 282 5.96 22.20 29.37
CA VAL A 282 5.89 20.94 28.63
C VAL A 282 7.24 20.66 27.96
N PRO A 283 8.08 19.77 28.52
CA PRO A 283 9.37 19.47 27.93
C PRO A 283 9.24 18.70 26.61
N ALA A 284 10.25 18.81 25.76
CA ALA A 284 10.40 17.92 24.61
C ALA A 284 10.75 16.50 25.08
N VAL A 285 9.96 15.52 24.64
CA VAL A 285 10.13 14.10 24.98
C VAL A 285 10.35 13.29 23.73
N SER A 286 11.57 12.76 23.60
CA SER A 286 11.91 11.77 22.57
C SER A 286 11.45 10.37 22.99
N HIS A 287 10.58 9.77 22.19
CA HIS A 287 10.05 8.44 22.45
C HIS A 287 11.07 7.39 22.02
N LYS A 288 11.50 6.54 22.96
CA LYS A 288 12.46 5.43 22.70
C LYS A 288 11.81 4.06 22.55
N ARG A 289 10.49 3.97 22.75
CA ARG A 289 9.73 2.71 22.72
C ARG A 289 8.69 2.73 21.61
N GLY A 290 8.37 1.54 21.12
CA GLY A 290 7.38 1.37 20.07
C GLY A 290 7.83 1.98 18.74
N LEU A 291 9.10 1.76 18.40
CA LEU A 291 9.74 2.27 17.20
C LEU A 291 9.79 1.23 16.07
N THR A 292 8.88 0.24 16.11
CA THR A 292 8.84 -0.77 15.06
C THR A 292 8.52 -0.10 13.72
N PRO A 293 9.25 -0.43 12.64
CA PRO A 293 8.99 0.09 11.31
C PRO A 293 7.54 -0.08 10.88
N PHE A 294 6.99 0.91 10.19
CA PHE A 294 5.65 0.78 9.63
C PHE A 294 5.68 -0.10 8.38
N VAL A 295 4.72 -1.00 8.28
CA VAL A 295 4.44 -1.82 7.11
C VAL A 295 3.21 -1.32 6.40
N PHE A 296 3.31 -1.17 5.08
CA PHE A 296 2.16 -0.81 4.27
C PHE A 296 1.21 -1.99 4.06
N VAL A 297 -0.08 -1.75 4.29
CA VAL A 297 -1.18 -2.66 4.01
C VAL A 297 -2.18 -1.97 3.07
N PRO A 298 -2.38 -2.47 1.83
CA PRO A 298 -3.40 -1.95 0.91
C PRO A 298 -4.82 -2.10 1.50
N PHE A 299 -5.74 -1.20 1.15
CA PHE A 299 -7.12 -1.30 1.65
C PHE A 299 -7.81 -2.63 1.28
N GLU A 300 -7.47 -3.21 0.13
CA GLU A 300 -7.98 -4.51 -0.33
C GLU A 300 -7.58 -5.67 0.61
N GLU A 301 -6.46 -5.53 1.34
CA GLU A 301 -5.87 -6.59 2.17
C GLU A 301 -6.06 -6.34 3.67
N VAL A 302 -6.77 -5.26 4.04
CA VAL A 302 -6.96 -4.86 5.45
C VAL A 302 -7.66 -5.94 6.27
N GLU A 303 -8.65 -6.63 5.69
CA GLU A 303 -9.40 -7.68 6.39
C GLU A 303 -8.56 -8.97 6.60
N THR A 304 -7.72 -9.29 5.61
CA THR A 304 -6.95 -10.53 5.57
C THR A 304 -5.53 -10.39 6.11
N SER A 305 -5.10 -9.17 6.46
CA SER A 305 -3.74 -8.91 6.94
C SER A 305 -3.40 -9.70 8.21
N ASP A 306 -2.21 -10.29 8.26
CA ASP A 306 -1.65 -10.96 9.44
C ASP A 306 -1.53 -10.02 10.65
N LEU A 307 -1.48 -8.70 10.42
CA LEU A 307 -1.50 -7.71 11.51
C LEU A 307 -2.79 -7.76 12.34
N ASN A 308 -3.85 -8.41 11.85
CA ASN A 308 -5.07 -8.70 12.62
C ASN A 308 -4.95 -9.90 13.56
N LEU A 309 -3.89 -10.72 13.46
CA LEU A 309 -3.69 -11.84 14.37
C LEU A 309 -3.53 -11.34 15.81
N PRO A 310 -4.18 -11.98 16.78
CA PRO A 310 -4.06 -11.57 18.18
C PRO A 310 -2.68 -11.98 18.73
N VAL A 311 -2.35 -11.52 19.94
CA VAL A 311 -1.01 -11.67 20.53
C VAL A 311 -0.66 -13.14 20.77
N GLU A 312 -1.65 -13.99 21.04
CA GLU A 312 -1.45 -15.43 21.28
C GLU A 312 -1.01 -16.17 20.02
N LYS A 313 -1.27 -15.61 18.83
CA LYS A 313 -0.85 -16.16 17.53
C LYS A 313 0.37 -15.45 16.95
N MET A 314 0.60 -14.19 17.35
CA MET A 314 1.71 -13.37 16.87
C MET A 314 2.07 -12.33 17.94
N ASP A 315 3.01 -12.68 18.80
CA ASP A 315 3.52 -11.84 19.88
C ASP A 315 4.53 -10.78 19.39
N TYR A 316 5.26 -11.10 18.32
CA TYR A 316 6.19 -10.19 17.65
C TYR A 316 6.01 -10.22 16.13
N TYR A 317 6.07 -9.04 15.51
CA TYR A 317 5.98 -8.90 14.07
C TYR A 317 7.31 -8.39 13.52
N VAL A 318 7.89 -9.15 12.58
CA VAL A 318 9.13 -8.78 11.90
C VAL A 318 8.78 -7.99 10.63
N PRO A 319 9.03 -6.68 10.58
CA PRO A 319 8.60 -5.87 9.45
C PRO A 319 9.41 -6.17 8.18
N GLY A 320 10.63 -6.69 8.26
CA GLY A 320 11.48 -6.98 7.09
C GLY A 320 12.24 -5.77 6.57
#